data_AF-A0A0B1S6W8-F1
#
_entry.id   AF-A0A0B1S6W8-F1
#
_cell.length_a   1.000
_cell.length_b   1.000
_cell.length_c   1.000
_cell.angle_alpha   90.00
_cell.angle_beta   90.00
_cell.angle_gamma   90.00
#
_symmetry.space_group_name_H-M   'P 1'
#
loop_
_entity.id
_entity.type
_entity.pdbx_description
1 polymer ?
#
loop_
_entity_poly.entity_id
_entity_poly.type
_entity_poly.pdbx_seq_one_letter_code
_entity_poly.pdbx_strand_id
1 'polypeptide(L)'
;MSKIREMNFYQEGESTHFGMPLKQNNIARTWYECKEASEYERRKVEVLTYNSANKYRKRGICMIPTRFAVGFHAKHLCQGGALVMIYSDGSVLVSHGGTEMGQGIHTKMLQ
;
A
#
# COMPACT_ATOMS: atom_id res chain seq x y z
N MET A 1 13.35 -3.79 -17.66
CA MET A 1 11.99 -3.36 -17.24
C MET A 1 11.96 -2.60 -15.92
N SER A 2 12.64 -3.06 -14.85
CA SER A 2 12.65 -2.34 -13.55
C SER A 2 13.20 -0.90 -13.65
N LYS A 3 14.33 -0.70 -14.33
CA LYS A 3 14.94 0.63 -14.54
C LYS A 3 14.03 1.63 -15.28
N ILE A 4 13.22 1.17 -16.23
CA ILE A 4 12.26 2.03 -16.94
C ILE A 4 11.19 2.54 -15.97
N ARG A 5 10.70 1.69 -15.06
CA ARG A 5 9.72 2.11 -14.06
C ARG A 5 10.33 3.14 -13.10
N GLU A 6 11.53 2.88 -12.60
CA GLU A 6 12.27 3.78 -11.70
C GLU A 6 12.41 5.19 -12.30
N MET A 7 12.73 5.31 -13.59
CA MET A 7 12.86 6.60 -14.29
C MET A 7 11.53 7.35 -14.46
N ASN A 8 10.39 6.65 -14.40
CA ASN A 8 9.05 7.22 -14.58
C ASN A 8 8.31 7.41 -13.25
N PHE A 9 8.98 7.27 -12.11
CA PHE A 9 8.35 7.55 -10.82
C PHE A 9 8.11 9.04 -10.67
N TYR A 10 6.93 9.36 -10.18
CA TYR A 10 6.64 10.70 -9.69
C TYR A 10 7.69 11.12 -8.66
N GLN A 11 8.04 12.39 -8.67
CA GLN A 11 8.83 13.06 -7.66
C GLN A 11 7.93 13.77 -6.63
N GLU A 12 8.52 14.14 -5.50
CA GLU A 12 7.80 14.93 -4.48
C GLU A 12 7.34 16.27 -5.08
N GLY A 13 6.11 16.68 -4.79
CA GLY A 13 5.52 17.93 -5.29
C GLY A 13 4.99 17.88 -6.71
N GLU A 14 5.26 16.84 -7.50
CA GLU A 14 4.66 16.68 -8.82
C GLU A 14 3.15 16.50 -8.74
N SER A 15 2.45 16.92 -9.79
CA SER A 15 1.00 16.77 -9.87
C SER A 15 0.61 15.50 -10.63
N THR A 16 -0.40 14.83 -10.12
CA THR A 16 -1.10 13.78 -10.86
C THR A 16 -1.75 14.34 -12.14
N HIS A 17 -2.18 13.45 -13.04
CA HIS A 17 -2.87 13.82 -14.28
C HIS A 17 -4.18 14.61 -14.07
N PHE A 18 -4.73 14.64 -12.86
CA PHE A 18 -5.91 15.43 -12.47
C PHE A 18 -5.54 16.62 -11.56
N GLY A 19 -4.28 17.05 -11.55
CA GLY A 19 -3.84 18.28 -10.89
C GLY A 19 -3.68 18.19 -9.37
N MET A 20 -3.79 17.01 -8.76
CA MET A 20 -3.52 16.84 -7.32
C MET A 20 -2.01 16.76 -7.08
N PRO A 21 -1.40 17.68 -6.30
CA PRO A 21 0.01 17.63 -5.96
C PRO A 21 0.30 16.48 -5.00
N LEU A 22 1.41 15.79 -5.22
CA LEU A 22 1.88 14.69 -4.38
C LEU A 22 2.62 15.24 -3.18
N LYS A 23 2.15 14.86 -1.98
CA LYS A 23 2.80 15.09 -0.70
C LYS A 23 3.18 13.76 -0.08
N GLN A 24 4.36 13.68 0.52
CA GLN A 24 4.88 12.47 1.18
C GLN A 24 4.94 11.25 0.24
N ASN A 25 5.49 11.43 -0.95
CA ASN A 25 5.65 10.39 -1.94
C ASN A 25 6.72 9.36 -1.54
N ASN A 26 6.27 8.24 -0.97
CA ASN A 26 7.15 7.17 -0.48
C ASN A 26 7.48 6.10 -1.54
N ILE A 27 7.21 6.33 -2.84
CA ILE A 27 7.37 5.31 -3.88
C ILE A 27 8.82 4.85 -4.03
N ALA A 28 9.78 5.79 -4.00
CA ALA A 28 11.19 5.46 -4.10
C ALA A 28 11.65 4.64 -2.89
N ARG A 29 11.29 5.07 -1.67
CA ARG A 29 11.66 4.38 -0.42
C ARG A 29 11.16 2.93 -0.42
N THR A 30 9.86 2.75 -0.60
CA THR A 30 9.23 1.41 -0.60
C THR A 30 9.75 0.51 -1.72
N TRP A 31 10.07 1.09 -2.88
CA TRP A 31 10.69 0.38 -3.99
C TRP A 31 12.08 -0.16 -3.64
N TYR A 32 12.96 0.69 -3.09
CA TYR A 32 14.32 0.28 -2.74
C TYR A 32 14.35 -0.67 -1.55
N GLU A 33 13.55 -0.44 -0.51
CA GLU A 33 13.40 -1.36 0.63
C GLU A 33 12.94 -2.75 0.16
N CYS A 34 11.93 -2.82 -0.71
CA CYS A 34 11.46 -4.08 -1.28
C CYS A 34 12.52 -4.75 -2.16
N LYS A 35 13.25 -3.96 -2.97
CA LYS A 35 14.32 -4.46 -3.85
C LYS A 35 15.44 -5.11 -3.05
N GLU A 36 15.82 -4.50 -1.94
CA GLU A 36 16.84 -4.99 -1.01
C GLU A 36 16.33 -6.23 -0.26
N ALA A 37 15.20 -6.11 0.45
CA ALA A 37 14.66 -7.19 1.28
C ALA A 37 14.29 -8.46 0.48
N SER A 38 13.93 -8.31 -0.81
CA SER A 38 13.62 -9.45 -1.69
C SER A 38 14.85 -9.99 -2.45
N GLU A 39 16.03 -9.39 -2.27
CA GLU A 39 17.27 -9.69 -2.99
C GLU A 39 17.08 -9.71 -4.52
N TYR A 40 16.33 -8.72 -5.02
CA TYR A 40 15.79 -8.75 -6.39
C TYR A 40 16.87 -8.91 -7.46
N GLU A 41 17.99 -8.17 -7.36
CA GLU A 41 19.05 -8.24 -8.37
C GLU A 41 19.79 -9.59 -8.33
N ARG A 42 20.00 -10.18 -7.15
CA ARG A 42 20.59 -11.52 -7.03
C ARG A 42 19.69 -12.57 -7.67
N ARG A 43 18.41 -12.59 -7.29
CA ARG A 43 17.42 -13.55 -7.83
C ARG A 43 17.18 -13.37 -9.32
N LYS A 44 17.31 -12.16 -9.84
CA LYS A 44 17.23 -11.89 -11.28
C LYS A 44 18.37 -12.57 -12.04
N VAL A 45 19.60 -12.56 -11.52
CA VAL A 45 20.72 -13.31 -12.09
C VAL A 45 20.44 -14.81 -12.03
N GLU A 46 19.96 -15.33 -10.90
CA GLU A 46 19.60 -16.75 -10.77
C GLU A 46 18.51 -17.19 -11.76
N VAL A 47 17.50 -16.35 -11.99
CA VAL A 47 16.45 -16.62 -12.98
C VAL A 47 17.05 -16.72 -14.38
N LEU A 48 17.99 -15.85 -14.74
CA LEU A 48 18.67 -15.91 -16.03
C LEU A 48 19.52 -17.18 -16.16
N THR A 49 20.29 -17.52 -15.13
CA THR A 49 21.12 -18.74 -15.10
C THR A 49 20.26 -20.01 -15.15
N TYR A 50 19.14 -20.06 -14.43
CA TYR A 50 18.20 -21.17 -14.51
C TYR A 50 17.63 -21.29 -15.92
N ASN A 51 17.23 -20.17 -16.51
CA ASN A 51 16.63 -20.15 -17.84
C ASN A 51 17.61 -20.52 -18.95
N SER A 52 18.91 -20.26 -18.81
CA SER A 52 19.92 -20.71 -19.79
C SER A 52 20.15 -22.23 -19.72
N ALA A 53 20.11 -22.81 -18.52
CA ALA A 53 20.31 -24.25 -18.31
C ALA A 53 19.07 -25.11 -18.60
N ASN A 54 17.86 -24.54 -18.64
CA ASN A 54 16.62 -25.30 -18.76
C ASN A 54 15.85 -24.96 -20.05
N LYS A 55 15.72 -25.92 -20.97
CA LYS A 55 15.03 -25.72 -22.26
C LYS A 55 13.51 -25.62 -22.12
N TYR A 56 12.89 -26.52 -21.35
CA TYR A 56 11.43 -26.71 -21.31
C TYR A 56 10.72 -26.06 -20.12
N ARG A 57 11.47 -25.52 -19.15
CA ARG A 57 10.91 -24.83 -17.98
C ARG A 57 11.65 -23.53 -17.76
N LYS A 58 10.91 -22.43 -17.63
CA LYS A 58 11.46 -21.09 -17.38
C LYS A 58 10.92 -20.52 -16.07
N ARG A 59 11.68 -19.60 -15.50
CA ARG A 59 11.30 -18.76 -14.35
C ARG A 59 11.20 -17.31 -14.79
N GLY A 60 10.36 -16.54 -14.10
CA GLY A 60 10.21 -15.11 -14.27
C GLY A 60 10.21 -14.41 -12.92
N ILE A 61 10.70 -13.17 -12.90
CA ILE A 61 10.64 -12.30 -11.73
C ILE A 61 10.27 -10.89 -12.18
N CYS A 62 9.42 -10.22 -11.42
CA CYS A 62 8.97 -8.86 -11.69
C CYS A 62 8.66 -8.15 -10.37
N MET A 63 8.90 -6.85 -10.33
CA MET A 63 8.50 -5.97 -9.23
C MET A 63 7.66 -4.84 -9.81
N ILE A 64 6.52 -4.59 -9.19
CA ILE A 64 5.50 -3.62 -9.64
C ILE A 64 5.22 -2.66 -8.47
N PRO A 65 5.39 -1.34 -8.68
CA PRO A 65 5.00 -0.34 -7.71
C PRO A 65 3.49 -0.07 -7.80
N THR A 66 2.89 0.40 -6.71
CA THR A 66 1.49 0.84 -6.70
C THR A 66 1.33 2.11 -5.88
N ARG A 67 0.38 2.95 -6.29
CA ARG A 67 -0.11 4.10 -5.53
C ARG A 67 -1.62 3.99 -5.51
N PHE A 68 -2.19 3.95 -4.31
CA PHE A 68 -3.64 3.87 -4.12
C PHE A 68 -4.13 5.16 -3.45
N ALA A 69 -5.07 5.86 -4.10
CA ALA A 69 -5.70 7.03 -3.51
C ALA A 69 -6.76 6.57 -2.50
N VAL A 70 -6.70 7.10 -1.28
CA VAL A 70 -7.63 6.74 -0.19
C VAL A 70 -8.66 7.85 -0.03
N GLY A 71 -9.94 7.47 -0.10
CA GLY A 71 -11.08 8.37 0.09
C GLY A 71 -12.22 8.05 -0.87
N PHE A 72 -13.40 8.56 -0.58
CA PHE A 72 -14.54 8.49 -1.49
C PHE A 72 -14.49 9.65 -2.49
N HIS A 73 -14.91 9.40 -3.74
CA HIS A 73 -15.08 10.46 -4.74
C HIS A 73 -16.13 11.49 -4.31
N ALA A 74 -17.23 11.02 -3.72
CA ALA A 74 -18.27 11.90 -3.19
C ALA A 74 -17.88 12.38 -1.78
N LYS A 75 -17.56 13.68 -1.66
CA LYS A 75 -17.04 14.29 -0.42
C LYS A 75 -17.92 14.04 0.81
N HIS A 76 -19.25 14.01 0.64
CA HIS A 76 -20.17 13.78 1.76
C HIS A 76 -20.10 12.36 2.33
N LEU A 77 -19.51 11.38 1.64
CA LEU A 77 -19.28 10.04 2.19
C LEU A 77 -18.04 9.99 3.11
N CYS A 78 -17.17 11.00 3.05
CA CYS A 78 -16.01 11.14 3.92
C CYS A 78 -16.41 11.77 5.28
N GLN A 79 -17.41 11.18 5.93
CA GLN A 79 -17.83 11.53 7.29
C GLN A 79 -17.97 10.27 8.13
N GLY A 80 -17.77 10.39 9.44
CA GLY A 80 -17.89 9.30 10.40
C GLY A 80 -18.48 9.80 11.70
N GLY A 81 -19.21 8.94 12.39
CA GLY A 81 -19.82 9.24 13.69
C GLY A 81 -19.58 8.11 14.68
N ALA A 82 -19.53 8.47 15.96
CA ALA A 82 -19.42 7.56 17.08
C ALA A 82 -20.29 8.04 18.25
N LEU A 83 -20.74 7.09 19.06
CA LEU A 83 -21.47 7.28 20.30
C LEU A 83 -20.71 6.58 21.42
N VAL A 84 -20.45 7.31 22.50
CA VAL A 84 -19.75 6.79 23.69
C VAL A 84 -20.67 6.97 24.89
N MET A 85 -20.86 5.89 25.64
CA MET A 85 -21.61 5.87 26.90
C MET A 85 -20.69 5.46 28.03
N ILE A 86 -20.70 6.24 29.12
CA ILE A 86 -19.97 5.95 30.35
C ILE A 86 -21.01 5.61 31.42
N TYR A 87 -20.94 4.39 31.94
CA TYR A 87 -21.85 3.91 32.97
C TYR A 87 -21.36 4.30 34.37
N SER A 88 -22.26 4.25 35.35
CA SER A 88 -21.94 4.62 36.74
C SER A 88 -20.94 3.67 37.41
N ASP A 89 -20.77 2.46 36.88
CA ASP A 89 -19.73 1.51 37.31
C ASP A 89 -18.36 1.81 36.66
N GLY A 90 -18.26 2.84 35.84
CA GLY A 90 -17.05 3.24 35.12
C GLY A 90 -16.80 2.48 33.82
N SER A 91 -17.65 1.53 33.44
CA SER A 91 -17.55 0.85 32.16
C SER A 91 -17.90 1.79 31.00
N VAL A 92 -17.28 1.55 29.84
CA VAL A 92 -17.44 2.38 28.65
C VAL A 92 -17.94 1.52 27.48
N LEU A 93 -19.04 1.94 26.86
CA LEU A 93 -19.54 1.36 25.63
C LEU A 93 -19.32 2.34 24.48
N VAL A 94 -18.70 1.86 23.41
CA VAL A 94 -18.43 2.62 22.18
C VAL A 94 -19.18 1.97 21.03
N SER A 95 -19.89 2.79 20.26
CA SER A 95 -20.53 2.40 19.00
C SER A 95 -20.14 3.39 17.90
N HIS A 96 -19.94 2.94 16.67
CA HIS A 96 -19.60 3.81 15.55
C HIS A 96 -20.24 3.31 14.24
N GLY A 97 -20.32 4.18 13.23
CA GLY A 97 -20.98 3.87 11.96
C GLY A 97 -20.23 2.88 11.03
N GLY A 98 -19.15 2.26 11.51
CA GLY A 98 -18.34 1.34 10.73
C GLY A 98 -18.72 -0.11 11.03
N THR A 99 -18.70 -0.97 10.02
CA THR A 99 -19.06 -2.39 10.18
C THR A 99 -17.81 -3.26 10.19
N GLU A 100 -17.69 -4.11 11.21
CA GLU A 100 -16.69 -5.18 11.25
C GLU A 100 -17.00 -6.26 10.22
N MET A 101 -16.01 -6.57 9.38
CA MET A 101 -16.07 -7.59 8.33
C MET A 101 -14.75 -8.39 8.21
N GLY A 102 -13.92 -8.37 9.27
CA GLY A 102 -12.64 -9.08 9.36
C GLY A 102 -11.40 -8.18 9.29
N GLN A 103 -11.57 -6.87 9.09
CA GLN A 103 -10.50 -5.88 9.03
C GLN A 103 -10.03 -5.38 10.41
N GLY A 104 -10.75 -5.76 11.48
CA GLY A 104 -10.43 -5.44 12.86
C GLY A 104 -10.70 -3.98 13.20
N ILE A 105 -11.79 -3.39 12.66
CA ILE A 105 -12.15 -2.01 12.95
C ILE A 105 -12.58 -1.86 14.42
N HIS A 106 -13.35 -2.80 14.98
CA HIS A 106 -13.76 -2.70 16.39
C HIS A 106 -12.57 -2.80 17.33
N THR A 107 -11.62 -3.71 17.04
CA THR A 107 -10.38 -3.82 17.81
C THR A 107 -9.58 -2.51 17.76
N LYS A 108 -9.43 -1.90 16.58
CA LYS A 108 -8.70 -0.64 16.41
C LYS A 108 -9.36 0.55 17.09
N MET A 109 -10.69 0.55 17.24
CA MET A 109 -11.38 1.63 17.96
C MET A 109 -11.22 1.56 19.48
N LEU A 110 -10.88 0.39 20.02
CA LEU A 110 -10.65 0.19 21.45
C LEU A 110 -9.18 0.37 21.88
N GLN A 111 -8.25 0.48 20.93
CA GLN A 111 -6.80 0.67 21.15
C GLN A 111 -6.45 2.12 21.45
#